data_AF-R5YWM4-F1
#
_entry.id   AF-R5YWM4-F1
#
_cell.length_a   1.000
_cell.length_b   1.000
_cell.length_c   1.000
_cell.angle_alpha   90.00
_cell.angle_beta   90.00
_cell.angle_gamma   90.00
#
_symmetry.space_group_name_H-M   'P 1'
#
loop_
_entity.id
_entity.type
_entity.pdbx_description
1 polymer ?
#
loop_
_entity_poly.entity_id
_entity_poly.type
_entity_poly.pdbx_seq_one_letter_code
_entity_poly.pdbx_strand_id
1 'polypeptide(L)'
;MKKVNGGYIVKQFVITVIAALIIGVAAWLALSVRAGQFSEPTLIVFSVMACFFGVAFCGIRLAWGGSGKKSRKTFDAGLEEHHFQDVSTFKTSNAYLAIDGVDGRIAYVSNHNPLEFQMAEVKDLQNIKTDLMKGPLGGATAVYFSFIYNGKKTKVHTFLSNQAYNLKSKEIMEGISKADMYVNLLNGLKAEAVNA
;
A
#
# COMPACT_ATOMS: atom_id res chain seq x y z
N MET A 1 -9.36 -6.07 -0.56
CA MET A 1 -9.17 -4.83 0.24
C MET A 1 -8.95 -3.63 -0.67
N LYS A 2 -9.33 -2.43 -0.23
CA LYS A 2 -9.21 -1.20 -1.02
C LYS A 2 -7.77 -0.67 -0.94
N LYS A 3 -6.98 -0.96 -1.98
CA LYS A 3 -5.61 -0.45 -2.11
C LYS A 3 -5.57 1.06 -2.30
N VAL A 4 -6.49 1.61 -3.08
CA VAL A 4 -6.48 3.02 -3.48
C VAL A 4 -7.82 3.67 -3.11
N ASN A 5 -7.76 4.87 -2.54
CA ASN A 5 -8.93 5.72 -2.29
C ASN A 5 -8.86 6.98 -3.16
N GLY A 6 -9.78 7.10 -4.12
CA GLY A 6 -9.86 8.24 -5.03
C GLY A 6 -10.03 9.58 -4.28
N GLY A 7 -10.82 9.60 -3.21
CA GLY A 7 -10.96 10.80 -2.38
C GLY A 7 -9.65 11.22 -1.70
N TYR A 8 -8.85 10.26 -1.23
CA TYR A 8 -7.52 10.55 -0.69
C TYR A 8 -6.56 11.08 -1.77
N ILE A 9 -6.58 10.48 -2.97
CA ILE A 9 -5.78 10.94 -4.11
C ILE A 9 -6.14 12.39 -4.47
N VAL A 10 -7.43 12.69 -4.63
CA VAL A 10 -7.90 14.04 -4.97
C VAL A 10 -7.50 15.04 -3.88
N LYS A 11 -7.66 14.69 -2.60
CA LYS A 11 -7.20 15.55 -1.48
C LYS A 11 -5.69 15.82 -1.55
N GLN A 12 -4.86 14.81 -1.78
CA GLN A 12 -3.41 14.98 -1.94
C GLN A 12 -3.04 15.82 -3.16
N PHE A 13 -3.76 15.65 -4.26
CA PHE A 13 -3.58 16.44 -5.46
C PHE A 13 -3.86 17.93 -5.22
N VAL A 14 -5.03 18.24 -4.66
CA VAL A 14 -5.44 19.62 -4.36
C VAL A 14 -4.46 20.28 -3.39
N ILE A 15 -4.08 19.61 -2.30
CA ILE A 15 -3.12 20.15 -1.32
C ILE A 15 -1.78 20.45 -1.98
N THR A 16 -1.27 19.55 -2.82
CA THR A 16 0.04 19.75 -3.48
C THR A 16 0.01 20.90 -4.47
N VAL A 17 -1.06 21.04 -5.26
CA VAL A 17 -1.20 22.13 -6.24
C VAL A 17 -1.30 23.49 -5.54
N ILE A 18 -2.10 23.58 -4.48
CA ILE A 18 -2.21 24.83 -3.68
C ILE A 18 -0.86 25.19 -3.06
N ALA A 19 -0.17 24.22 -2.43
CA ALA A 19 1.14 24.46 -1.85
C ALA A 19 2.17 24.92 -2.89
N ALA A 20 2.17 24.31 -4.06
CA ALA A 20 3.06 24.69 -5.15
C ALA A 20 2.79 26.13 -5.62
N LEU A 21 1.52 26.51 -5.80
CA LEU A 21 1.14 27.89 -6.15
C LEU A 21 1.62 28.91 -5.12
N ILE A 22 1.43 28.62 -3.82
CA ILE A 22 1.91 29.50 -2.74
C ILE A 22 3.44 29.67 -2.82
N ILE A 23 4.17 28.59 -3.05
CA ILE A 23 5.64 28.61 -3.22
C ILE A 23 6.02 29.41 -4.47
N GLY A 24 5.31 29.23 -5.58
CA GLY A 24 5.54 29.96 -6.84
C GLY A 24 5.36 31.47 -6.67
N VAL A 25 4.28 31.89 -6.02
CA VAL A 25 4.02 33.31 -5.73
C VAL A 25 5.06 33.87 -4.76
N ALA A 26 5.42 33.13 -3.71
CA ALA A 26 6.46 33.55 -2.77
C ALA A 26 7.84 33.70 -3.46
N ALA A 27 8.19 32.77 -4.34
CA ALA A 27 9.43 32.83 -5.13
C ALA A 27 9.42 34.04 -6.08
N TRP A 28 8.29 34.29 -6.75
CA TRP A 28 8.13 35.48 -7.59
C TRP A 28 8.30 36.77 -6.79
N LEU A 29 7.60 36.92 -5.65
CA LEU A 29 7.72 38.10 -4.78
C LEU A 29 9.18 38.34 -4.35
N ALA A 30 9.87 37.30 -3.89
CA ALA A 30 11.26 37.42 -3.44
C ALA A 30 12.22 37.86 -4.56
N LEU A 31 12.03 37.32 -5.77
CA LEU A 31 12.86 37.66 -6.93
C LEU A 31 12.53 39.06 -7.48
N SER A 32 11.26 39.44 -7.51
CA SER A 32 10.82 40.78 -7.94
C SER A 32 11.30 41.88 -7.01
N VAL A 33 11.24 41.67 -5.68
CA VAL A 33 11.81 42.61 -4.70
C VAL A 33 13.31 42.78 -4.92
N ARG A 34 14.04 41.69 -5.16
CA ARG A 34 15.49 41.74 -5.40
C ARG A 34 15.85 42.44 -6.71
N ALA A 35 15.06 42.23 -7.77
CA ALA A 35 15.29 42.83 -9.08
C ALA A 35 14.78 44.28 -9.18
N GLY A 36 13.99 44.76 -8.21
CA GLY A 36 13.34 46.06 -8.27
C GLY A 36 12.29 46.17 -9.38
N GLN A 37 11.84 45.04 -9.93
CA GLN A 37 10.92 44.98 -11.07
C GLN A 37 9.76 44.04 -10.76
N PHE A 38 8.55 44.61 -10.78
CA PHE A 38 7.30 43.87 -10.70
C PHE A 38 6.67 43.85 -12.08
N SER A 39 6.45 42.66 -12.63
CA SER A 39 5.76 42.52 -13.91
C SER A 39 4.73 41.39 -13.86
N GLU A 40 3.53 41.67 -14.35
CA GLU A 40 2.45 40.67 -14.40
C GLU A 40 2.82 39.43 -15.24
N PRO A 41 3.53 39.55 -16.38
CA PRO A 41 3.92 38.37 -17.16
C PRO A 41 4.83 37.41 -16.37
N THR A 42 5.71 37.94 -15.52
CA THR A 42 6.58 37.07 -14.72
C THR A 42 5.80 36.32 -13.65
N LEU A 43 4.80 36.94 -13.01
CA LEU A 43 3.91 36.26 -12.06
C LEU A 43 3.20 35.06 -12.70
N ILE A 44 2.69 35.22 -13.93
CA ILE A 44 2.03 34.15 -14.68
C ILE A 44 3.02 33.01 -14.93
N VAL A 45 4.24 33.32 -15.40
CA VAL A 45 5.27 32.30 -15.67
C VAL A 45 5.61 31.51 -14.40
N PHE A 46 5.85 32.17 -13.28
CA PHE A 46 6.15 31.49 -12.01
C PHE A 46 4.97 30.64 -11.52
N SER A 47 3.74 31.10 -11.68
CA SER A 47 2.53 30.36 -11.29
C SER A 47 2.33 29.11 -12.13
N VAL A 48 2.52 29.21 -13.46
CA VAL A 48 2.43 28.06 -14.39
C VAL A 48 3.53 27.05 -14.11
N MET A 49 4.78 27.51 -13.93
CA MET A 49 5.90 26.64 -13.56
C MET A 49 5.63 25.90 -12.25
N ALA A 50 5.14 26.62 -11.24
CA ALA A 50 4.82 26.03 -9.95
C ALA A 50 3.71 24.96 -10.05
N CYS A 51 2.64 25.22 -10.81
CA CYS A 51 1.62 24.23 -11.09
C CYS A 51 2.19 22.98 -11.77
N PHE A 52 3.03 23.16 -12.81
CA PHE A 52 3.63 22.05 -13.53
C PHE A 52 4.49 21.17 -12.62
N PHE A 53 5.39 21.76 -11.84
CA PHE A 53 6.22 21.03 -10.88
C PHE A 53 5.41 20.41 -9.74
N GLY A 54 4.37 21.09 -9.25
CA GLY A 54 3.46 20.59 -8.23
C GLY A 54 2.73 19.32 -8.69
N VAL A 55 2.18 19.32 -9.91
CA VAL A 55 1.53 18.16 -10.51
C VAL A 55 2.52 17.01 -10.72
N ALA A 56 3.70 17.29 -11.27
CA ALA A 56 4.73 16.28 -11.49
C ALA A 56 5.18 15.63 -10.16
N PHE A 57 5.43 16.44 -9.13
CA PHE A 57 5.81 15.97 -7.81
C PHE A 57 4.71 15.12 -7.15
N CYS A 58 3.44 15.55 -7.28
CA CYS A 58 2.30 14.79 -6.79
C CYS A 58 2.20 13.42 -7.48
N GLY A 59 2.38 13.37 -8.80
CA GLY A 59 2.39 12.13 -9.58
C GLY A 59 3.46 11.14 -9.10
N ILE A 60 4.70 11.61 -8.93
CA ILE A 60 5.82 10.78 -8.44
C ILE A 60 5.51 10.23 -7.03
N ARG A 61 5.03 11.09 -6.13
CA ARG A 61 4.69 10.71 -4.75
C ARG A 61 3.57 9.66 -4.70
N LEU A 62 2.56 9.79 -5.55
CA LEU A 62 1.46 8.83 -5.63
C LEU A 62 1.91 7.50 -6.24
N ALA A 63 2.83 7.53 -7.22
CA ALA A 63 3.35 6.33 -7.88
C ALA A 63 4.24 5.46 -6.96
N TRP A 64 5.04 6.08 -6.09
CA TRP A 64 5.89 5.36 -5.13
C TRP A 64 5.14 4.85 -3.88
N GLY A 65 3.83 5.04 -3.82
CA GLY A 65 3.03 4.79 -2.63
C GLY A 65 3.16 5.94 -1.64
N GLY A 66 2.04 6.29 -1.02
CA GLY A 66 2.00 7.36 -0.03
C GLY A 66 2.78 7.03 1.24
N SER A 67 2.44 7.70 2.34
CA SER A 67 3.27 7.65 3.54
C SER A 67 3.19 6.28 4.27
N GLY A 68 4.23 5.47 4.14
CA GLY A 68 4.38 4.22 4.89
C GLY A 68 4.41 4.43 6.40
N LYS A 69 4.99 5.56 6.88
CA LYS A 69 4.97 5.92 8.31
C LYS A 69 3.54 6.15 8.82
N LYS A 70 2.72 6.92 8.09
CA LYS A 70 1.30 7.12 8.45
C LYS A 70 0.53 5.80 8.42
N SER A 71 0.77 4.98 7.39
CA SER A 71 0.13 3.67 7.25
C SER A 71 0.45 2.76 8.44
N ARG A 72 1.71 2.73 8.88
CA ARG A 72 2.13 1.94 10.04
C ARG A 72 1.45 2.42 11.32
N LYS A 73 1.41 3.74 11.55
CA LYS A 73 0.74 4.30 12.73
C LYS A 73 -0.76 3.97 12.75
N THR A 74 -1.45 4.13 11.63
CA THR A 74 -2.87 3.77 11.48
C THR A 74 -3.08 2.27 11.69
N PHE A 75 -2.17 1.44 11.19
CA PHE A 75 -2.23 -0.01 11.32
C PHE A 75 -2.07 -0.45 12.77
N ASP A 76 -1.02 0.01 13.46
CA ASP A 76 -0.76 -0.34 14.86
C ASP A 76 -1.90 0.15 15.77
N ALA A 77 -2.38 1.39 15.57
CA ALA A 77 -3.50 1.93 16.34
C ALA A 77 -4.81 1.15 16.11
N GLY A 78 -5.11 0.77 14.87
CA GLY A 78 -6.33 -0.01 14.57
C GLY A 78 -6.27 -1.43 15.11
N LEU A 79 -5.09 -2.07 15.13
CA LEU A 79 -4.94 -3.39 15.77
C LEU A 79 -5.21 -3.32 17.29
N GLU A 80 -4.72 -2.27 17.94
CA GLU A 80 -4.95 -2.01 19.37
C GLU A 80 -6.43 -1.70 19.65
N GLU A 81 -7.02 -0.77 18.89
CA GLU A 81 -8.42 -0.35 19.02
C GLU A 81 -9.42 -1.50 18.84
N HIS A 82 -9.12 -2.43 17.93
CA HIS A 82 -10.00 -3.57 17.63
C HIS A 82 -9.59 -4.86 18.35
N HIS A 83 -8.64 -4.79 19.28
CA HIS A 83 -8.19 -5.87 20.14
C HIS A 83 -7.84 -7.16 19.37
N PHE A 84 -7.02 -7.03 18.32
CA PHE A 84 -6.56 -8.18 17.54
C PHE A 84 -5.74 -9.15 18.41
N GLN A 85 -6.01 -10.45 18.28
CA GLN A 85 -5.33 -11.51 19.04
C GLN A 85 -4.58 -12.48 18.11
N ASP A 86 -3.55 -13.15 18.62
CA ASP A 86 -2.65 -14.05 17.87
C ASP A 86 -2.26 -13.51 16.47
N VAL A 87 -1.63 -12.33 16.47
CA VAL A 87 -1.54 -11.52 15.25
C VAL A 87 -0.35 -11.91 14.39
N SER A 88 -0.64 -12.46 13.22
CA SER A 88 0.35 -12.64 12.15
C SER A 88 0.42 -11.41 11.25
N THR A 89 1.48 -10.60 11.37
CA THR A 89 1.64 -9.34 10.61
C THR A 89 2.57 -9.48 9.41
N PHE A 90 2.16 -8.90 8.29
CA PHE A 90 2.89 -8.88 7.02
C PHE A 90 3.06 -7.46 6.51
N LYS A 91 4.29 -7.13 6.08
CA LYS A 91 4.58 -5.92 5.31
C LYS A 91 4.73 -6.31 3.84
N THR A 92 3.86 -5.78 2.99
CA THR A 92 4.02 -5.83 1.54
C THR A 92 4.70 -4.54 1.04
N SER A 93 5.05 -4.47 -0.24
CA SER A 93 5.68 -3.29 -0.83
C SER A 93 4.86 -2.00 -0.61
N ASN A 94 3.54 -2.10 -0.51
CA ASN A 94 2.63 -0.96 -0.51
C ASN A 94 1.47 -1.04 0.51
N ALA A 95 1.57 -1.93 1.50
CA ALA A 95 0.54 -2.11 2.52
C ALA A 95 1.06 -2.92 3.72
N TYR A 96 0.36 -2.76 4.84
CA TYR A 96 0.41 -3.64 6.00
C TYR A 96 -0.84 -4.52 6.03
N LEU A 97 -0.66 -5.77 6.46
CA LEU A 97 -1.75 -6.72 6.63
C LEU A 97 -1.53 -7.51 7.92
N ALA A 98 -2.58 -7.79 8.66
CA ALA A 98 -2.56 -8.70 9.79
C ALA A 98 -3.68 -9.71 9.67
N ILE A 99 -3.44 -10.92 10.17
CA ILE A 99 -4.44 -11.97 10.33
C ILE A 99 -4.60 -12.16 11.85
N ASP A 100 -5.84 -12.07 12.32
CA ASP A 100 -6.25 -12.45 13.66
C ASP A 100 -6.49 -13.97 13.69
N GLY A 101 -5.67 -14.68 14.45
CA GLY A 101 -5.72 -16.13 14.57
C GLY A 101 -6.86 -16.65 15.45
N VAL A 102 -7.57 -15.77 16.17
CA VAL A 102 -8.66 -16.14 17.09
C VAL A 102 -10.01 -15.81 16.48
N ASP A 103 -10.20 -14.55 16.07
CA ASP A 103 -11.51 -14.04 15.65
C ASP A 103 -11.74 -14.20 14.14
N GLY A 104 -10.76 -14.69 13.37
CA GLY A 104 -10.90 -14.85 11.92
C GLY A 104 -11.07 -13.51 11.20
N ARG A 105 -10.30 -12.50 11.57
CA ARG A 105 -10.33 -11.15 10.97
C ARG A 105 -9.03 -10.86 10.25
N ILE A 106 -9.11 -10.12 9.14
CA ILE A 106 -7.95 -9.59 8.43
C ILE A 106 -7.97 -8.06 8.52
N ALA A 107 -6.89 -7.48 9.04
CA ALA A 107 -6.64 -6.05 8.99
C ALA A 107 -5.78 -5.69 7.79
N TYR A 108 -6.01 -4.52 7.20
CA TYR A 108 -5.25 -4.00 6.07
C TYR A 108 -5.17 -2.48 6.08
N VAL A 109 -3.97 -1.95 5.84
CA VAL A 109 -3.76 -0.52 5.58
C VAL A 109 -2.85 -0.37 4.36
N SER A 110 -3.28 0.39 3.35
CA SER A 110 -2.44 0.66 2.18
C SER A 110 -1.65 1.95 2.32
N ASN A 111 -0.41 1.94 1.80
CA ASN A 111 0.38 3.17 1.63
C ASN A 111 -0.30 4.22 0.74
N HIS A 112 -1.18 3.79 -0.17
CA HIS A 112 -1.95 4.69 -1.03
C HIS A 112 -3.27 5.17 -0.38
N ASN A 113 -3.54 4.69 0.83
CA ASN A 113 -4.68 5.08 1.65
C ASN A 113 -4.30 5.00 3.14
N PRO A 114 -3.29 5.78 3.57
CA PRO A 114 -2.54 5.50 4.80
C PRO A 114 -3.29 5.85 6.09
N LEU A 115 -4.51 6.36 5.98
CA LEU A 115 -5.35 6.82 7.09
C LEU A 115 -6.63 5.97 7.25
N GLU A 116 -6.79 4.92 6.45
CA GLU A 116 -7.97 4.06 6.48
C GLU A 116 -7.56 2.66 6.94
N PHE A 117 -7.89 2.36 8.19
CA PHE A 117 -7.85 0.99 8.71
C PHE A 117 -9.03 0.21 8.13
N GLN A 118 -8.74 -0.90 7.47
CA GLN A 118 -9.76 -1.73 6.85
C GLN A 118 -9.74 -3.11 7.50
N MET A 119 -10.93 -3.63 7.81
CA MET A 119 -11.11 -4.99 8.29
C MET A 119 -11.97 -5.78 7.31
N ALA A 120 -11.72 -7.08 7.25
CA ALA A 120 -12.54 -8.06 6.56
C ALA A 120 -12.60 -9.33 7.39
N GLU A 121 -13.72 -10.04 7.33
CA GLU A 121 -13.81 -11.37 7.94
C GLU A 121 -13.26 -12.42 6.98
N VAL A 122 -12.64 -13.47 7.53
CA VAL A 122 -12.09 -14.56 6.72
C VAL A 122 -13.16 -15.31 5.93
N LYS A 123 -14.41 -15.34 6.41
CA LYS A 123 -15.53 -15.99 5.73
C LYS A 123 -15.84 -15.38 4.36
N ASP A 124 -15.61 -14.09 4.21
CA ASP A 124 -15.85 -13.33 2.98
C ASP A 124 -14.71 -13.51 1.95
N LEU A 125 -13.60 -14.13 2.34
CA LEU A 125 -12.47 -14.35 1.46
C LEU A 125 -12.78 -15.50 0.49
N GLN A 126 -12.33 -15.35 -0.74
CA GLN A 126 -12.52 -16.33 -1.80
C GLN A 126 -11.17 -16.74 -2.39
N ASN A 127 -11.10 -17.95 -2.97
CA ASN A 127 -9.92 -18.43 -3.70
C ASN A 127 -8.61 -18.28 -2.92
N ILE A 128 -8.62 -18.72 -1.66
CA ILE A 128 -7.47 -18.69 -0.76
C ILE A 128 -6.50 -19.79 -1.21
N LYS A 129 -5.30 -19.42 -1.67
CA LYS A 129 -4.33 -20.38 -2.20
C LYS A 129 -2.89 -19.88 -2.17
N THR A 130 -1.97 -20.84 -2.14
CA THR A 130 -0.55 -20.64 -2.38
C THR A 130 -0.27 -20.57 -3.88
N ASP A 131 0.63 -19.69 -4.27
CA ASP A 131 1.04 -19.50 -5.65
C ASP A 131 2.47 -18.92 -5.68
N LEU A 132 3.10 -18.93 -6.85
CA LEU A 132 4.46 -18.43 -7.03
C LEU A 132 4.57 -17.50 -8.23
N MET A 133 5.59 -16.64 -8.22
CA MET A 133 5.95 -15.83 -9.36
C MET A 133 7.14 -16.49 -10.06
N LYS A 134 6.94 -16.88 -11.32
CA LYS A 134 8.01 -17.48 -12.13
C LYS A 134 9.00 -16.42 -12.59
N GLY A 135 10.28 -16.76 -12.54
CA GLY A 135 11.35 -15.95 -13.12
C GLY A 135 11.34 -16.02 -14.66
N PRO A 136 11.93 -15.02 -15.34
CA PRO A 136 11.95 -14.93 -16.81
C PRO A 136 12.70 -16.10 -17.49
N LEU A 137 13.64 -16.74 -16.78
CA LEU A 137 14.43 -17.88 -17.27
C LEU A 137 14.04 -19.20 -16.60
N GLY A 138 12.85 -19.27 -16.00
CA GLY A 138 12.44 -20.38 -15.15
C GLY A 138 12.77 -20.16 -13.67
N GLY A 139 12.40 -21.12 -12.82
CA GLY A 139 12.46 -20.97 -11.37
C GLY A 139 11.41 -19.99 -10.82
N ALA A 140 11.53 -19.62 -9.55
CA ALA A 140 10.64 -18.70 -8.85
C ALA A 140 11.41 -17.55 -8.21
N THR A 141 10.86 -16.33 -8.33
CA THR A 141 11.37 -15.11 -7.69
C THR A 141 10.57 -14.75 -6.45
N ALA A 142 9.36 -15.30 -6.30
CA ALA A 142 8.52 -15.06 -5.13
C ALA A 142 7.58 -16.23 -4.87
N VAL A 143 7.29 -16.46 -3.59
CA VAL A 143 6.20 -17.33 -3.14
C VAL A 143 5.26 -16.50 -2.29
N TYR A 144 3.96 -16.68 -2.49
CA TYR A 144 2.94 -15.92 -1.81
C TYR A 144 1.69 -16.76 -1.62
N PHE A 145 0.94 -16.47 -0.54
CA PHE A 145 -0.46 -16.83 -0.51
C PHE A 145 -1.29 -15.66 -1.03
N SER A 146 -2.46 -15.97 -1.58
CA SER A 146 -3.38 -14.97 -2.10
C SER A 146 -4.82 -15.33 -1.81
N PHE A 147 -5.65 -14.31 -1.74
CA PHE A 147 -7.08 -14.43 -1.56
C PHE A 147 -7.78 -13.29 -2.30
N ILE A 148 -9.06 -13.46 -2.59
CA ILE A 148 -9.92 -12.47 -3.23
C ILE A 148 -10.91 -11.95 -2.18
N TYR A 149 -11.00 -10.63 -2.05
CA TYR A 149 -12.00 -9.97 -1.23
C TYR A 149 -12.63 -8.82 -2.03
N ASN A 150 -13.96 -8.80 -2.11
CA ASN A 150 -14.73 -7.88 -2.95
C ASN A 150 -14.18 -7.81 -4.40
N GLY A 151 -13.98 -8.98 -5.01
CA GLY A 151 -13.46 -9.11 -6.38
C GLY A 151 -11.99 -8.71 -6.58
N LYS A 152 -11.27 -8.30 -5.53
CA LYS A 152 -9.87 -7.85 -5.61
C LYS A 152 -8.92 -8.88 -5.02
N LYS A 153 -7.95 -9.34 -5.81
CA LYS A 153 -6.90 -10.27 -5.38
C LYS A 153 -5.84 -9.53 -4.54
N THR A 154 -5.61 -10.01 -3.32
CA THR A 154 -4.49 -9.62 -2.46
C THR A 154 -3.42 -10.71 -2.51
N LYS A 155 -2.14 -10.33 -2.59
CA LYS A 155 -1.00 -11.23 -2.52
C LYS A 155 -0.15 -10.87 -1.30
N VAL A 156 0.23 -11.88 -0.52
CA VAL A 156 1.08 -11.73 0.66
C VAL A 156 2.29 -12.64 0.49
N HIS A 157 3.46 -12.04 0.31
CA HIS A 157 4.70 -12.77 0.03
C HIS A 157 5.24 -13.42 1.30
N THR A 158 5.51 -14.71 1.24
CA THR A 158 6.25 -15.48 2.24
C THR A 158 7.72 -15.64 1.85
N PHE A 159 8.02 -15.48 0.55
CA PHE A 159 9.36 -15.37 -0.01
C PHE A 159 9.35 -14.34 -1.16
N LEU A 160 10.38 -13.50 -1.21
CA LEU A 160 10.60 -12.55 -2.31
C LEU A 160 12.09 -12.34 -2.50
N SER A 161 12.56 -12.51 -3.74
CA SER A 161 13.95 -12.23 -4.13
C SER A 161 14.02 -11.58 -5.51
N ASN A 162 15.10 -10.83 -5.72
CA ASN A 162 15.43 -10.25 -7.02
C ASN A 162 16.08 -11.28 -7.96
N GLN A 163 16.40 -12.47 -7.46
CA GLN A 163 16.98 -13.57 -8.23
C GLN A 163 15.97 -14.72 -8.34
N ALA A 164 16.03 -15.47 -9.44
CA ALA A 164 15.20 -16.66 -9.62
C ALA A 164 15.88 -17.88 -8.99
N TYR A 165 15.13 -18.60 -8.15
CA TYR A 165 15.59 -19.81 -7.49
C TYR A 165 14.95 -21.05 -8.11
N ASN A 166 15.66 -22.17 -8.07
CA ASN A 166 15.10 -23.46 -8.48
C ASN A 166 13.87 -23.78 -7.61
N LEU A 167 12.83 -24.37 -8.19
CA LEU A 167 11.60 -24.73 -7.47
C LEU A 167 11.85 -25.72 -6.32
N LYS A 168 12.92 -26.51 -6.40
CA LYS A 168 13.33 -27.46 -5.35
C LYS A 168 14.34 -26.86 -4.35
N SER A 169 14.69 -25.58 -4.50
CA SER A 169 15.59 -24.91 -3.55
C SER A 169 14.94 -24.81 -2.17
N LYS A 170 15.76 -24.81 -1.13
CA LYS A 170 15.31 -24.74 0.26
C LYS A 170 14.47 -23.49 0.49
N GLU A 171 14.86 -22.37 -0.09
CA GLU A 171 14.20 -21.07 0.01
C GLU A 171 12.78 -21.09 -0.55
N ILE A 172 12.59 -21.68 -1.74
CA ILE A 172 11.27 -21.79 -2.36
C ILE A 172 10.39 -22.77 -1.59
N MET A 173 10.94 -23.92 -1.18
CA MET A 173 10.20 -24.92 -0.40
C MET A 173 9.76 -24.38 0.96
N GLU A 174 10.61 -23.63 1.67
CA GLU A 174 10.25 -22.94 2.91
C GLU A 174 9.20 -21.86 2.67
N GLY A 175 9.33 -21.10 1.57
CA GLY A 175 8.34 -20.11 1.16
C GLY A 175 6.95 -20.73 0.91
N ILE A 176 6.91 -21.88 0.23
CA ILE A 176 5.68 -22.64 -0.03
C ILE A 176 5.09 -23.16 1.28
N SER A 177 5.90 -23.80 2.13
CA SER A 177 5.46 -24.31 3.44
C SER A 177 4.83 -23.21 4.31
N LYS A 178 5.46 -22.03 4.39
CA LYS A 178 4.89 -20.87 5.09
C LYS A 178 3.58 -20.39 4.46
N ALA A 179 3.48 -20.36 3.13
CA ALA A 179 2.27 -19.94 2.45
C ALA A 179 1.11 -20.93 2.70
N ASP A 180 1.38 -22.23 2.61
CA ASP A 180 0.42 -23.29 2.87
C ASP A 180 -0.07 -23.26 4.31
N MET A 181 0.81 -22.98 5.28
CA MET A 181 0.44 -22.78 6.68
C MET A 181 -0.63 -21.68 6.82
N TYR A 182 -0.44 -20.52 6.18
CA TYR A 182 -1.42 -19.43 6.24
C TYR A 182 -2.69 -19.72 5.45
N VAL A 183 -2.61 -20.44 4.33
CA VAL A 183 -3.80 -20.90 3.60
C VAL A 183 -4.63 -21.84 4.47
N ASN A 184 -3.99 -22.78 5.16
CA ASN A 184 -4.65 -23.71 6.06
C ASN A 184 -5.27 -22.99 7.26
N LEU A 185 -4.54 -22.05 7.88
CA LEU A 185 -5.06 -21.20 8.96
C LEU A 185 -6.34 -20.46 8.51
N LEU A 186 -6.27 -19.76 7.38
CA LEU A 186 -7.40 -18.98 6.88
C LEU A 186 -8.61 -19.85 6.52
N ASN A 187 -8.38 -21.03 5.94
CA ASN A 187 -9.45 -21.98 5.64
C ASN A 187 -10.05 -22.61 6.91
N GLY A 188 -9.23 -22.87 7.94
CA GLY A 188 -9.68 -23.36 9.24
C GLY A 188 -10.58 -22.34 9.94
N LEU A 189 -10.10 -21.10 10.09
CA LEU A 189 -10.86 -19.99 10.66
C LEU A 189 -12.16 -19.73 9.88
N LYS A 190 -12.11 -19.87 8.54
CA LYS A 190 -13.30 -19.75 7.71
C LYS A 190 -14.32 -20.87 7.97
N ALA A 191 -13.86 -22.11 8.15
CA ALA A 191 -14.76 -23.22 8.46
C ALA A 191 -15.42 -23.04 9.84
N GLU A 192 -14.66 -22.62 10.84
CA GLU A 192 -15.17 -22.32 12.18
C GLU A 192 -16.21 -21.19 12.15
N ALA A 193 -15.93 -20.09 11.45
CA ALA A 193 -16.84 -18.95 11.32
C ALA A 193 -18.14 -19.25 10.55
N VAL A 194 -18.18 -20.29 9.72
CA VAL A 194 -19.40 -20.75 9.05
C VAL A 194 -20.25 -21.65 9.95
N ASN A 195 -19.61 -22.32 10.91
CA ASN A 195 -20.26 -23.26 11.82
C ASN A 195 -20.69 -22.61 13.17
N ALA A 196 -20.26 -21.38 13.43
CA ALA A 196 -20.63 -20.56 14.59
C ALA A 196 -21.87 -19.70 14.30
#